data_AF-A0A1I2IPG1-F1
#
_entry.id   AF-A0A1I2IPG1-F1
#
_cell.length_a   1.000
_cell.length_b   1.000
_cell.length_c   1.000
_cell.angle_alpha   90.00
_cell.angle_beta   90.00
_cell.angle_gamma   90.00
#
_symmetry.space_group_name_H-M   'P 1'
#
loop_
_entity.id
_entity.type
_entity.pdbx_description
1 polymer ?
#
loop_
_entity_poly.entity_id
_entity_poly.type
_entity_poly.pdbx_seq_one_letter_code
_entity_poly.pdbx_strand_id
1 'polypeptide(L)'
;MVSKALSNVTQRTITAGGWPSPPATGARRGGLPFVKVTAEGGPQRRPDTGVGEPEGVSMQARIRVVVAKPGLDGHDRGAKVIARALRDAGMEVIYTGLHQTPEQIVETAIQEDADGIGLSVLSGAHMTLFRRVLELLAERDAADIVVFGGGIIPDDDIAELQSLGVAGLFTPGASLESIVEWVRANVAAPVA
;
A
#
# COMPACT_ATOMS: atom_id res chain seq x y z
N MET A 1 47.89 -5.71 -40.03
CA MET A 1 47.05 -6.48 -39.09
C MET A 1 46.46 -5.53 -38.06
N VAL A 2 45.14 -5.39 -38.13
CA VAL A 2 44.16 -5.08 -37.06
C VAL A 2 44.34 -3.83 -36.19
N SER A 3 43.50 -2.85 -36.52
CA SER A 3 42.93 -1.75 -35.74
C SER A 3 42.52 -2.12 -34.31
N LYS A 4 42.77 -1.22 -33.35
CA LYS A 4 41.88 -1.05 -32.19
C LYS A 4 41.77 0.43 -31.83
N ALA A 5 40.58 0.95 -32.11
CA ALA A 5 40.10 2.26 -31.73
C ALA A 5 39.33 2.17 -30.40
N LEU A 6 39.12 3.35 -29.78
CA LEU A 6 37.99 3.71 -28.90
C LEU A 6 38.05 3.12 -27.46
N SER A 7 37.78 3.83 -26.36
CA SER A 7 37.15 5.14 -26.13
C SER A 7 37.54 5.70 -24.76
N ASN A 8 37.64 7.03 -24.67
CA ASN A 8 37.68 7.78 -23.41
C ASN A 8 36.33 7.69 -22.69
N VAL A 9 36.34 7.27 -21.42
CA VAL A 9 35.22 7.48 -20.50
C VAL A 9 35.66 8.52 -19.47
N THR A 10 35.17 9.74 -19.69
CA THR A 10 35.35 10.90 -18.82
C THR A 10 34.58 10.70 -17.52
N GLN A 11 35.30 10.76 -16.40
CA GLN A 11 34.73 10.95 -15.06
C GLN A 11 33.89 12.22 -15.04
N ARG A 12 32.60 12.11 -14.70
CA ARG A 12 31.77 13.26 -14.32
C ARG A 12 31.33 13.13 -12.87
N THR A 13 31.83 14.09 -12.10
CA THR A 13 31.52 14.46 -10.73
C THR A 13 30.01 14.67 -10.53
N ILE A 14 29.42 13.98 -9.56
CA ILE A 14 28.05 14.26 -9.10
C ILE A 14 28.13 15.50 -8.21
N THR A 15 27.55 16.61 -8.69
CA THR A 15 27.33 17.80 -7.88
C THR A 15 25.96 17.69 -7.21
N ALA A 16 25.90 18.08 -5.94
CA ALA A 16 24.65 18.24 -5.18
C ALA A 16 23.81 19.36 -5.84
N GLY A 17 22.81 18.96 -6.63
CA GLY A 17 21.84 19.85 -7.27
C GLY A 17 20.47 19.64 -6.66
N GLY A 18 19.85 20.72 -6.18
CA GLY A 18 18.52 20.72 -5.59
C GLY A 18 17.45 20.12 -6.50
N TRP A 19 16.49 19.46 -5.87
CA TRP A 19 15.43 18.70 -6.54
C TRP A 19 14.37 19.63 -7.13
N PRO A 20 13.94 19.41 -8.39
CA PRO A 20 12.84 20.15 -8.97
C PRO A 20 11.52 19.79 -8.24
N SER A 21 10.70 20.80 -7.99
CA SER A 21 9.36 20.61 -7.42
C SER A 21 8.46 19.83 -8.41
N PRO A 22 7.58 18.95 -7.92
CA PRO A 22 6.65 18.21 -8.77
C PRO A 22 5.67 19.17 -9.49
N PRO A 23 5.21 18.81 -10.71
CA PRO A 23 4.25 19.63 -11.44
C PRO A 23 2.92 19.72 -10.69
N ALA A 24 2.36 20.93 -10.65
CA ALA A 24 1.08 21.20 -10.01
C ALA A 24 -0.07 20.78 -10.95
N THR A 25 -0.72 19.66 -10.66
CA THR A 25 -1.97 19.29 -11.33
C THR A 25 -3.01 18.80 -10.32
N GLY A 26 -4.13 19.56 -10.26
CA GLY A 26 -5.50 19.06 -10.11
C GLY A 26 -5.93 18.38 -8.80
N ALA A 27 -6.77 19.08 -8.04
CA ALA A 27 -7.58 18.60 -6.92
C ALA A 27 -6.81 18.09 -5.69
N ARG A 28 -6.52 19.02 -4.77
CA ARG A 28 -6.10 18.69 -3.39
C ARG A 28 -7.20 17.88 -2.71
N ARG A 29 -7.09 16.55 -2.66
CA ARG A 29 -7.73 15.78 -1.58
C ARG A 29 -7.02 16.23 -0.30
N GLY A 30 -7.77 16.79 0.64
CA GLY A 30 -7.24 17.09 1.97
C GLY A 30 -6.57 15.84 2.51
N GLY A 31 -5.32 15.97 2.98
CA GLY A 31 -4.53 14.84 3.45
C GLY A 31 -5.36 13.97 4.39
N LEU A 32 -5.48 12.68 4.06
CA LEU A 32 -6.17 11.72 4.91
C LEU A 32 -5.51 11.73 6.29
N PRO A 33 -6.28 11.75 7.39
CA PRO A 33 -5.69 11.69 8.72
C PRO A 33 -4.96 10.36 8.87
N PHE A 34 -3.65 10.43 9.14
CA PHE A 34 -2.87 9.25 9.42
C PHE A 34 -3.33 8.58 10.72
N VAL A 35 -3.43 7.25 10.72
CA VAL A 35 -3.82 6.46 11.89
C VAL A 35 -2.75 5.41 12.20
N LYS A 36 -2.03 5.60 13.32
CA LYS A 36 -1.24 4.53 13.96
C LYS A 36 -2.19 3.72 14.84
N VAL A 37 -2.62 2.56 14.37
CA VAL A 37 -3.51 1.70 15.16
C VAL A 37 -2.67 0.86 16.14
N THR A 38 -2.81 1.14 17.44
CA THR A 38 -2.24 0.33 18.54
C THR A 38 -3.37 -0.23 19.40
N ALA A 39 -3.14 -1.38 20.03
CA ALA A 39 -4.18 -2.13 20.70
C ALA A 39 -4.40 -1.66 22.14
N GLU A 40 -5.27 -0.66 22.39
CA GLU A 40 -5.90 -0.44 23.71
C GLU A 40 -7.34 0.12 23.60
N GLY A 41 -8.32 -0.69 24.06
CA GLY A 41 -9.53 -0.27 24.79
C GLY A 41 -10.77 0.29 24.06
N GLY A 42 -11.89 -0.44 24.11
CA GLY A 42 -13.25 0.12 23.94
C GLY A 42 -14.40 -0.92 23.97
N PRO A 43 -15.61 -0.59 24.50
CA PRO A 43 -16.43 -1.53 25.27
C PRO A 43 -17.64 -2.18 24.54
N GLN A 44 -18.32 -3.02 25.31
CA GLN A 44 -19.30 -4.05 24.95
C GLN A 44 -20.78 -3.58 25.06
N ARG A 45 -21.65 -3.94 24.09
CA ARG A 45 -22.93 -4.70 24.25
C ARG A 45 -23.84 -4.69 23.01
N ARG A 46 -24.68 -5.74 22.96
CA ARG A 46 -25.61 -6.29 21.96
C ARG A 46 -27.02 -5.61 22.00
N PRO A 47 -28.11 -6.24 21.49
CA PRO A 47 -28.50 -6.60 20.11
C PRO A 47 -29.90 -6.07 19.73
N ASP A 48 -30.24 -5.96 18.44
CA ASP A 48 -31.64 -6.05 18.01
C ASP A 48 -31.84 -6.50 16.55
N THR A 49 -32.75 -7.47 16.47
CA THR A 49 -33.49 -7.99 15.33
C THR A 49 -34.25 -6.90 14.59
N GLY A 50 -34.07 -6.85 13.27
CA GLY A 50 -34.97 -6.16 12.35
C GLY A 50 -34.89 -6.81 10.98
N VAL A 51 -35.93 -7.57 10.62
CA VAL A 51 -36.11 -8.13 9.27
C VAL A 51 -36.56 -6.96 8.40
N GLY A 52 -35.67 -6.44 7.55
CA GLY A 52 -35.94 -5.38 6.58
C GLY A 52 -35.72 -5.90 5.16
N GLU A 53 -36.64 -5.53 4.27
CA GLU A 53 -36.80 -5.97 2.89
C GLU A 53 -35.54 -5.73 2.04
N PRO A 54 -35.27 -6.52 0.97
CA PRO A 54 -34.13 -6.26 0.10
C PRO A 54 -34.38 -5.02 -0.75
N GLU A 55 -34.08 -3.84 -0.19
CA GLU A 55 -33.88 -2.63 -0.98
C GLU A 55 -32.78 -2.89 -2.02
N GLY A 56 -33.01 -2.36 -3.22
CA GLY A 56 -32.22 -2.63 -4.42
C GLY A 56 -30.73 -2.56 -4.14
N VAL A 57 -30.01 -3.60 -4.56
CA VAL A 57 -28.56 -3.69 -4.44
C VAL A 57 -27.95 -2.51 -5.21
N SER A 58 -27.68 -1.41 -4.52
CA SER A 58 -26.72 -0.43 -4.97
C SER A 58 -25.43 -1.22 -5.16
N MET A 59 -24.97 -1.34 -6.40
CA MET A 59 -23.66 -1.92 -6.72
C MET A 59 -22.59 -0.95 -6.18
N GLN A 60 -22.43 -0.88 -4.86
CA GLN A 60 -21.24 -0.29 -4.26
C GLN A 60 -20.08 -1.11 -4.80
N ALA A 61 -19.24 -0.48 -5.63
CA ALA A 61 -18.05 -1.11 -6.16
C ALA A 61 -17.26 -1.69 -4.98
N ARG A 62 -16.99 -2.99 -5.02
CA ARG A 62 -16.24 -3.66 -3.95
C ARG A 62 -14.81 -3.18 -4.00
N ILE A 63 -14.30 -2.72 -2.86
CA ILE A 63 -12.89 -2.34 -2.71
C ILE A 63 -12.01 -3.50 -3.15
N ARG A 64 -11.07 -3.23 -4.05
CA ARG A 64 -10.07 -4.17 -4.54
C ARG A 64 -8.70 -3.87 -3.96
N VAL A 65 -8.10 -4.87 -3.33
CA VAL A 65 -6.80 -4.74 -2.66
C VAL A 65 -5.81 -5.77 -3.19
N VAL A 66 -4.64 -5.31 -3.60
CA VAL A 66 -3.47 -6.17 -3.80
C VAL A 66 -2.74 -6.32 -2.48
N VAL A 67 -2.67 -7.53 -1.93
CA VAL A 67 -1.86 -7.85 -0.76
C VAL A 67 -0.58 -8.52 -1.20
N ALA A 68 0.56 -7.88 -0.93
CA ALA A 68 1.85 -8.29 -1.46
C ALA A 68 2.94 -8.48 -0.41
N LYS A 69 3.89 -9.34 -0.78
CA LYS A 69 5.10 -9.69 -0.02
C LYS A 69 6.34 -9.35 -0.88
N PRO A 70 6.84 -8.10 -0.79
CA PRO A 70 7.93 -7.66 -1.64
C PRO A 70 9.29 -8.24 -1.21
N GLY A 71 10.16 -8.49 -2.19
CA GLY A 71 11.54 -8.93 -1.97
C GLY A 71 11.65 -10.33 -1.36
N LEU A 72 12.79 -10.66 -0.74
CA LEU A 72 13.08 -12.00 -0.23
C LEU A 72 12.42 -12.33 1.13
N ASP A 73 11.33 -11.64 1.48
CA ASP A 73 10.64 -11.84 2.74
C ASP A 73 9.74 -13.09 2.70
N GLY A 74 10.22 -14.18 3.31
CA GLY A 74 9.49 -15.44 3.40
C GLY A 74 8.37 -15.51 4.44
N HIS A 75 8.13 -14.45 5.24
CA HIS A 75 7.17 -14.50 6.35
C HIS A 75 5.71 -14.29 5.90
N ASP A 76 5.10 -15.28 5.28
CA ASP A 76 3.79 -15.13 4.63
C ASP A 76 2.56 -15.11 5.57
N ARG A 77 2.71 -15.57 6.83
CA ARG A 77 1.57 -15.78 7.74
C ARG A 77 0.72 -14.53 7.92
N GLY A 78 1.34 -13.38 8.19
CA GLY A 78 0.63 -12.11 8.42
C GLY A 78 -0.16 -11.67 7.19
N ALA A 79 0.49 -11.68 6.02
CA ALA A 79 -0.13 -11.32 4.75
C ALA A 79 -1.33 -12.23 4.40
N LYS A 80 -1.20 -13.55 4.61
CA LYS A 80 -2.28 -14.51 4.36
C LYS A 80 -3.48 -14.30 5.30
N VAL A 81 -3.23 -14.01 6.57
CA VAL A 81 -4.31 -13.75 7.55
C VAL A 81 -5.02 -12.44 7.23
N ILE A 82 -4.30 -11.37 6.89
CA ILE A 82 -4.89 -10.09 6.47
C ILE A 82 -5.68 -10.27 5.17
N ALA A 83 -5.12 -10.93 4.16
CA ALA A 83 -5.81 -11.19 2.90
C ALA A 83 -7.12 -11.95 3.11
N ARG A 84 -7.13 -12.94 4.01
CA ARG A 84 -8.35 -13.65 4.39
C ARG A 84 -9.35 -12.73 5.10
N ALA A 85 -8.91 -11.94 6.08
CA ALA A 85 -9.78 -11.04 6.82
C ALA A 85 -10.46 -10.00 5.91
N LEU A 86 -9.72 -9.44 4.95
CA LEU A 86 -10.27 -8.49 3.97
C LEU A 86 -11.31 -9.17 3.05
N ARG A 87 -11.06 -10.42 2.61
CA ARG A 87 -12.05 -11.21 1.84
C ARG A 87 -13.31 -11.52 2.65
N ASP A 88 -13.13 -11.95 3.90
CA ASP A 88 -14.24 -12.24 4.81
C ASP A 88 -15.08 -10.98 5.08
N ALA A 89 -14.47 -9.79 4.96
CA ALA A 89 -15.14 -8.49 5.04
C ALA A 89 -15.79 -8.02 3.72
N GLY A 90 -15.78 -8.84 2.66
CA GLY A 90 -16.46 -8.56 1.38
C GLY A 90 -15.63 -7.79 0.35
N MET A 91 -14.32 -7.60 0.58
CA MET A 91 -13.42 -6.98 -0.38
C MET A 91 -12.91 -7.98 -1.42
N GLU A 92 -12.58 -7.49 -2.60
CA GLU A 92 -11.86 -8.26 -3.60
C GLU A 92 -10.36 -8.21 -3.27
N VAL A 93 -9.71 -9.38 -3.16
CA VAL A 93 -8.32 -9.43 -2.67
C VAL A 93 -7.47 -10.31 -3.57
N ILE A 94 -6.48 -9.68 -4.20
CA ILE A 94 -5.45 -10.33 -4.99
C ILE A 94 -4.23 -10.52 -4.10
N TYR A 95 -3.90 -11.76 -3.78
CA TYR A 95 -2.69 -12.07 -3.02
C TYR A 95 -1.58 -12.48 -3.99
N THR A 96 -0.49 -11.71 -4.05
CA THR A 96 0.55 -11.88 -5.07
C THR A 96 1.49 -13.06 -4.80
N GLY A 97 1.41 -13.68 -3.62
CA GLY A 97 2.40 -14.64 -3.17
C GLY A 97 3.71 -13.99 -2.71
N LEU A 98 4.73 -14.83 -2.51
CA LEU A 98 6.05 -14.42 -2.02
C LEU A 98 6.96 -13.92 -3.15
N HIS A 99 8.00 -13.19 -2.77
CA HIS A 99 9.14 -12.85 -3.64
C HIS A 99 8.79 -12.02 -4.87
N GLN A 100 7.81 -11.13 -4.75
CA GLN A 100 7.46 -10.20 -5.81
C GLN A 100 8.37 -8.97 -5.76
N THR A 101 8.79 -8.48 -6.92
CA THR A 101 9.46 -7.18 -6.99
C THR A 101 8.44 -6.04 -6.89
N PRO A 102 8.85 -4.84 -6.45
CA PRO A 102 7.98 -3.66 -6.49
C PRO A 102 7.33 -3.43 -7.86
N GLU A 103 8.07 -3.65 -8.95
CA GLU A 103 7.57 -3.54 -10.33
C GLU A 103 6.43 -4.52 -10.61
N GLN A 104 6.56 -5.78 -10.19
CA GLN A 104 5.51 -6.79 -10.37
C GLN A 104 4.25 -6.45 -9.56
N ILE A 105 4.44 -5.94 -8.35
CA ILE A 105 3.33 -5.54 -7.46
C ILE A 105 2.56 -4.39 -8.07
N VAL A 106 3.25 -3.34 -8.53
CA VAL A 106 2.63 -2.18 -9.18
C VAL A 106 1.94 -2.58 -10.48
N GLU A 107 2.57 -3.42 -11.29
CA GLU A 107 1.96 -3.92 -12.53
C GLU A 107 0.67 -4.70 -12.24
N THR A 108 0.67 -5.55 -11.21
CA THR A 108 -0.54 -6.28 -10.78
C THR A 108 -1.62 -5.32 -10.30
N ALA A 109 -1.27 -4.31 -9.49
CA ALA A 109 -2.24 -3.34 -9.00
C ALA A 109 -2.91 -2.56 -10.12
N ILE A 110 -2.16 -2.18 -11.16
CA ILE A 110 -2.71 -1.48 -12.33
C ILE A 110 -3.57 -2.43 -13.18
N GLN A 111 -3.09 -3.64 -13.48
CA GLN A 111 -3.81 -4.61 -14.31
C GLN A 111 -5.14 -5.06 -13.70
N GLU A 112 -5.16 -5.20 -12.39
CA GLU A 112 -6.35 -5.61 -11.64
C GLU A 112 -7.26 -4.42 -11.30
N ASP A 113 -6.89 -3.18 -11.64
CA ASP A 113 -7.65 -1.97 -11.28
C ASP A 113 -7.87 -1.91 -9.77
N ALA A 114 -6.78 -2.00 -9.00
CA ALA A 114 -6.81 -2.07 -7.55
C ALA A 114 -6.93 -0.68 -6.90
N ASP A 115 -7.79 -0.56 -5.90
CA ASP A 115 -7.95 0.66 -5.11
C ASP A 115 -6.82 0.86 -4.09
N GLY A 116 -6.17 -0.24 -3.68
CA GLY A 116 -5.07 -0.17 -2.73
C GLY A 116 -4.08 -1.33 -2.80
N ILE A 117 -2.88 -1.07 -2.29
CA ILE A 117 -1.79 -2.03 -2.14
C ILE A 117 -1.47 -2.16 -0.65
N GLY A 118 -1.68 -3.35 -0.10
CA GLY A 118 -1.25 -3.73 1.25
C GLY A 118 0.09 -4.46 1.22
N LEU A 119 1.18 -3.80 1.64
CA LEU A 119 2.50 -4.41 1.73
C LEU A 119 2.74 -5.05 3.11
N SER A 120 3.26 -6.27 3.13
CA SER A 120 3.70 -6.93 4.37
C SER A 120 5.21 -7.15 4.36
N VAL A 121 5.94 -6.42 5.21
CA VAL A 121 7.42 -6.38 5.22
C VAL A 121 7.98 -6.65 6.61
N LEU A 122 8.55 -7.83 6.81
CA LEU A 122 9.21 -8.28 8.04
C LEU A 122 10.73 -8.44 7.88
N SER A 123 11.26 -8.13 6.69
CA SER A 123 12.69 -8.24 6.35
C SER A 123 13.56 -7.05 6.79
N GLY A 124 12.95 -6.00 7.36
CA GLY A 124 13.63 -4.73 7.67
C GLY A 124 13.89 -3.83 6.46
N ALA A 125 13.43 -4.23 5.27
CA ALA A 125 13.59 -3.46 4.02
C ALA A 125 12.38 -2.53 3.74
N HIS A 126 11.58 -2.19 4.75
CA HIS A 126 10.34 -1.41 4.60
C HIS A 126 10.60 -0.04 3.96
N MET A 127 11.61 0.70 4.41
CA MET A 127 11.94 2.01 3.83
C MET A 127 12.20 1.94 2.33
N THR A 128 12.97 0.93 1.89
CA THR A 128 13.28 0.75 0.47
C THR A 128 12.07 0.30 -0.32
N LEU A 129 11.32 -0.68 0.19
CA LEU A 129 10.25 -1.33 -0.57
C LEU A 129 9.00 -0.47 -0.68
N PHE A 130 8.57 0.20 0.39
CA PHE A 130 7.44 1.13 0.34
C PHE A 130 7.76 2.33 -0.57
N ARG A 131 8.93 2.94 -0.39
CA ARG A 131 9.38 4.06 -1.23
C ARG A 131 9.38 3.69 -2.70
N ARG A 132 9.95 2.53 -3.06
CA ARG A 132 10.01 2.10 -4.45
C ARG A 132 8.64 1.86 -5.07
N VAL A 133 7.69 1.28 -4.30
CA VAL A 133 6.31 1.10 -4.78
C VAL A 133 5.64 2.44 -5.03
N LEU A 134 5.78 3.41 -4.12
CA LEU A 134 5.24 4.76 -4.28
C LEU A 134 5.82 5.49 -5.51
N GLU A 135 7.14 5.42 -5.70
CA GLU A 135 7.83 5.98 -6.86
C GLU A 135 7.29 5.38 -8.17
N LEU A 136 7.17 4.05 -8.24
CA LEU A 136 6.66 3.33 -9.40
C LEU A 136 5.20 3.68 -9.73
N LEU A 137 4.35 3.83 -8.72
CA LEU A 137 2.97 4.27 -8.93
C LEU A 137 2.93 5.68 -9.53
N ALA A 138 3.75 6.60 -9.03
CA ALA A 138 3.86 7.95 -9.58
C ALA A 138 4.42 7.95 -11.01
N GLU A 139 5.44 7.15 -11.31
CA GLU A 139 6.02 6.98 -12.66
C GLU A 139 5.01 6.44 -13.68
N ARG A 140 3.97 5.74 -13.21
CA ARG A 140 2.97 5.05 -14.05
C ARG A 140 1.60 5.75 -14.04
N ASP A 141 1.54 6.99 -13.55
CA ASP A 141 0.30 7.79 -13.42
C ASP A 141 -0.81 7.09 -12.60
N ALA A 142 -0.42 6.28 -11.61
CA ALA A 142 -1.30 5.47 -10.76
C ALA A 142 -1.17 5.82 -9.26
N ALA A 143 -0.82 7.07 -8.97
CA ALA A 143 -0.62 7.56 -7.59
C ALA A 143 -1.92 7.69 -6.78
N ASP A 144 -3.08 7.45 -7.40
CA ASP A 144 -4.38 7.36 -6.77
C ASP A 144 -4.60 6.03 -6.02
N ILE A 145 -3.84 4.98 -6.33
CA ILE A 145 -3.86 3.70 -5.61
C ILE A 145 -3.29 3.89 -4.21
N VAL A 146 -4.08 3.55 -3.18
CA VAL A 146 -3.70 3.75 -1.78
C VAL A 146 -2.67 2.72 -1.33
N VAL A 147 -1.47 3.16 -0.96
CA VAL A 147 -0.44 2.28 -0.37
C VAL A 147 -0.56 2.27 1.15
N PHE A 148 -0.74 1.08 1.72
CA PHE A 148 -0.72 0.83 3.15
C PHE A 148 0.04 -0.46 3.44
N GLY A 149 0.24 -0.80 4.71
CA GLY A 149 0.85 -2.08 5.02
C GLY A 149 1.33 -2.20 6.45
N GLY A 150 2.28 -3.09 6.67
CA GLY A 150 2.72 -3.39 8.02
C GLY A 150 3.87 -4.37 8.09
N GLY A 151 4.28 -4.66 9.32
CA GLY A 151 5.42 -5.50 9.63
C GLY A 151 6.20 -4.99 10.83
N ILE A 152 7.48 -5.36 10.93
CA ILE A 152 8.36 -4.90 12.01
C ILE A 152 9.01 -3.60 11.56
N ILE A 153 8.39 -2.47 11.93
CA ILE A 153 8.79 -1.13 11.49
C ILE A 153 9.12 -0.30 12.76
N PRO A 154 10.35 0.20 12.90
CA PRO A 154 10.73 1.12 13.98
C PRO A 154 9.89 2.41 13.97
N ASP A 155 9.63 2.98 15.15
CA ASP A 155 8.81 4.19 15.27
C ASP A 155 9.37 5.39 14.50
N ASP A 156 10.70 5.53 14.43
CA ASP A 156 11.36 6.60 13.67
C ASP A 156 11.09 6.49 12.16
N ASP A 157 11.02 5.26 11.64
CA ASP A 157 10.78 4.99 10.22
C ASP A 157 9.30 5.17 9.85
N ILE A 158 8.37 4.99 10.80
CA ILE A 158 6.93 5.22 10.58
C ILE A 158 6.69 6.66 10.14
N ALA A 159 7.28 7.63 10.85
CA ALA A 159 7.11 9.06 10.52
C ALA A 159 7.63 9.39 9.12
N GLU A 160 8.76 8.79 8.71
CA GLU A 160 9.29 8.99 7.36
C GLU A 160 8.37 8.36 6.31
N LEU A 161 7.95 7.11 6.47
CA LEU A 161 7.06 6.43 5.52
C LEU A 161 5.74 7.18 5.32
N GLN A 162 5.19 7.77 6.38
CA GLN A 162 4.03 8.64 6.28
C GLN A 162 4.28 9.87 5.41
N SER A 163 5.42 10.54 5.64
CA SER A 163 5.80 11.73 4.87
C SER A 163 6.00 11.43 3.38
N LEU A 164 6.36 10.18 3.05
CA LEU A 164 6.49 9.68 1.67
C LEU A 164 5.13 9.37 1.02
N GLY A 165 4.05 9.24 1.79
CA GLY A 165 2.70 8.98 1.28
C GLY A 165 2.13 7.60 1.62
N VAL A 166 2.75 6.83 2.52
CA VAL A 166 2.12 5.60 3.04
C VAL A 166 0.93 5.99 3.93
N ALA A 167 -0.26 5.57 3.53
CA ALA A 167 -1.52 6.00 4.14
C ALA A 167 -1.79 5.35 5.51
N GLY A 168 -1.37 4.09 5.70
CA GLY A 168 -1.60 3.34 6.93
C GLY A 168 -0.49 2.33 7.21
N LEU A 169 -0.05 2.26 8.46
CA LEU A 169 0.98 1.33 8.92
C LEU A 169 0.50 0.55 10.15
N PHE A 170 0.55 -0.78 10.04
CA PHE A 170 0.07 -1.73 11.04
C PHE A 170 1.23 -2.57 11.58
N THR A 171 1.65 -2.28 12.81
CA THR A 171 2.71 -3.01 13.53
C THR A 171 2.13 -4.23 14.28
N PRO A 172 2.98 -5.14 14.82
CA PRO A 172 2.49 -6.26 15.61
C PRO A 172 1.53 -5.82 16.72
N GLY A 173 0.43 -6.55 16.89
CA GLY A 173 -0.62 -6.24 17.85
C GLY A 173 -1.86 -5.56 17.23
N ALA A 174 -1.78 -5.02 16.02
CA ALA A 174 -2.96 -4.54 15.31
C ALA A 174 -4.00 -5.66 15.12
N SER A 175 -5.26 -5.39 15.46
CA SER A 175 -6.34 -6.37 15.29
C SER A 175 -6.78 -6.43 13.83
N LEU A 176 -7.20 -7.60 13.36
CA LEU A 176 -7.69 -7.75 11.98
C LEU A 176 -8.90 -6.87 11.70
N GLU A 177 -9.79 -6.74 12.68
CA GLU A 177 -10.96 -5.86 12.60
C GLU A 177 -10.55 -4.40 12.38
N SER A 178 -9.54 -3.91 13.11
CA SER A 178 -9.06 -2.54 12.95
C SER A 178 -8.44 -2.27 11.58
N ILE A 179 -7.74 -3.26 11.00
CA ILE A 179 -7.19 -3.17 9.65
C ILE A 179 -8.33 -3.14 8.62
N VAL A 180 -9.30 -4.03 8.76
CA VAL A 180 -10.48 -4.08 7.87
C VAL A 180 -11.24 -2.76 7.89
N GLU A 181 -11.54 -2.24 9.07
CA GLU A 181 -12.27 -0.97 9.22
C GLU A 181 -11.48 0.21 8.64
N TRP A 182 -10.18 0.24 8.89
CA TRP A 182 -9.31 1.25 8.31
C TRP A 182 -9.32 1.19 6.78
N VAL A 183 -9.22 -0.02 6.19
CA VAL A 183 -9.27 -0.18 4.72
C VAL A 183 -10.60 0.29 4.17
N ARG A 184 -11.74 -0.05 4.79
CA ARG A 184 -13.06 0.45 4.36
C ARG A 184 -13.16 1.97 4.36
N ALA A 185 -12.61 2.61 5.38
CA ALA A 185 -12.70 4.05 5.55
C ALA A 185 -11.74 4.83 4.62
N ASN A 186 -10.60 4.24 4.24
CA ASN A 186 -9.50 4.97 3.61
C ASN A 186 -9.18 4.50 2.17
N VAL A 187 -9.59 3.29 1.81
CA VAL A 187 -9.40 2.70 0.48
C VAL A 187 -10.78 2.64 -0.16
N ALA A 188 -11.22 3.75 -0.75
CA ALA A 188 -12.55 3.84 -1.36
C ALA A 188 -12.44 4.00 -2.88
N ALA A 189 -13.11 3.08 -3.57
CA ALA A 189 -13.23 3.04 -5.01
C ALA A 189 -13.83 4.34 -5.59
N PRO A 190 -13.42 4.76 -6.80
CA PRO A 190 -14.11 5.83 -7.51
C PRO A 190 -15.57 5.41 -7.71
N VAL A 191 -16.50 6.17 -7.13
CA VAL A 191 -17.91 6.08 -7.51
C VAL A 191 -18.03 6.77 -8.86
N ALA A 192 -18.15 5.99 -9.92
CA ALA A 192 -18.59 6.44 -11.24
C ALA A 192 -20.12 6.36 -11.34
#